data_AF-A0A9W6A534-F1
#
_entry.id   AF-A0A9W6A534-F1
#
_cell.length_a   1.000
_cell.length_b   1.000
_cell.length_c   1.000
_cell.angle_alpha   90.00
_cell.angle_beta   90.00
_cell.angle_gamma   90.00
#
_symmetry.space_group_name_H-M   'P 1'
#
loop_
_entity.id
_entity.type
_entity.pdbx_description
1 polymer ?
#
loop_
_entity_poly.entity_id
_entity_poly.type
_entity_poly.pdbx_seq_one_letter_code
_entity_poly.pdbx_strand_id
1 'polypeptide(L)'
;MTLASKVNTGQPIIHDVKTPDSLNSSSQLFYNAVVHNDFAGVPPDKEPSHGWVDVRDVAGAHIRALETPSAGGHRIIVSGGSWVWQDFSERLHRRLFTLSFADMTLVNTALTLPRSIYIPHPAVTGPGEVKERLITFCTEKQARILNLKLRSMEETVRDILVDYAKRGWYP
;
A
#
# COMPACT_ATOMS: atom_id res chain seq x y z
N MET A 1 -9.67 33.48 -18.66
CA MET A 1 -9.68 32.23 -19.44
C MET A 1 -8.88 31.22 -18.63
N THR A 2 -9.59 30.42 -17.83
CA THR A 2 -9.03 29.64 -16.72
C THR A 2 -8.55 28.30 -17.24
N LEU A 3 -7.24 28.15 -17.46
CA LEU A 3 -6.62 26.85 -17.69
C LEU A 3 -6.49 26.14 -16.34
N ALA A 4 -7.54 25.42 -15.96
CA ALA A 4 -7.42 24.41 -14.92
C ALA A 4 -6.50 23.31 -15.45
N SER A 5 -5.24 23.33 -15.01
CA SER A 5 -4.34 22.20 -15.14
C SER A 5 -5.05 20.99 -14.52
N LYS A 6 -5.22 19.92 -15.31
CA LYS A 6 -5.69 18.64 -14.80
C LYS A 6 -4.65 18.15 -13.78
N VAL A 7 -4.88 18.47 -12.52
CA VAL A 7 -4.14 17.89 -11.40
C VAL A 7 -4.47 16.41 -11.44
N ASN A 8 -3.47 15.58 -11.76
CA ASN A 8 -3.55 14.13 -11.68
C ASN A 8 -3.60 13.73 -10.20
N THR A 9 -4.78 13.87 -9.58
CA THR A 9 -5.00 13.54 -8.16
C THR A 9 -5.26 12.04 -8.01
N GLY A 10 -4.19 11.32 -7.69
CA GLY A 10 -4.19 9.91 -7.33
C GLY A 10 -3.15 9.18 -8.16
N GLN A 11 -1.99 8.86 -7.59
CA GLN A 11 -0.95 8.12 -8.32
C GLN A 11 -0.85 6.66 -7.87
N PRO A 12 -1.52 5.77 -8.61
CA PRO A 12 -1.10 4.44 -8.99
C PRO A 12 -0.30 4.48 -10.31
N ILE A 13 0.20 3.30 -10.73
CA ILE A 13 1.11 3.01 -11.86
C ILE A 13 1.10 4.07 -12.97
N ILE A 14 2.23 4.79 -13.11
CA ILE A 14 2.48 5.77 -14.19
C ILE A 14 2.74 5.10 -15.54
N HIS A 15 3.23 3.86 -15.54
CA HIS A 15 3.51 3.12 -16.77
C HIS A 15 2.20 2.76 -17.50
N ASP A 16 2.24 2.70 -18.84
CA ASP A 16 1.12 2.22 -19.66
C ASP A 16 0.91 0.71 -19.47
N VAL A 17 0.27 0.37 -18.35
CA VAL A 17 -0.06 -1.00 -17.97
C VAL A 17 -1.53 -1.23 -18.29
N LYS A 18 -1.77 -2.10 -19.28
CA LYS A 18 -3.12 -2.38 -19.81
C LYS A 18 -3.77 -3.57 -19.11
N THR A 19 -2.96 -4.51 -18.63
CA THR A 19 -3.41 -5.73 -17.93
C THR A 19 -2.56 -5.98 -16.69
N PRO A 20 -3.11 -6.67 -15.67
CA PRO A 20 -2.34 -7.06 -14.48
C PRO A 20 -1.05 -7.82 -14.79
N ASP A 21 -1.03 -8.62 -15.86
CA ASP A 21 0.15 -9.39 -16.28
C ASP A 21 1.33 -8.51 -16.73
N SER A 22 1.07 -7.25 -17.07
CA SER A 22 2.08 -6.27 -17.47
C SER A 22 2.58 -5.40 -16.30
N LEU A 23 2.16 -5.70 -15.07
CA LEU A 23 2.65 -5.04 -13.87
C LEU A 23 4.14 -5.30 -13.66
N ASN A 24 4.83 -4.33 -13.04
CA ASN A 24 6.17 -4.57 -12.54
C ASN A 24 6.15 -5.61 -11.40
N SER A 25 7.31 -6.18 -11.08
CA SER A 25 7.40 -7.34 -10.18
C SER A 25 6.74 -7.12 -8.81
N SER A 26 6.94 -5.97 -8.16
CA SER A 26 6.35 -5.71 -6.84
C SER A 26 4.85 -5.48 -6.90
N SER A 27 4.35 -4.78 -7.92
CA SER A 27 2.91 -4.60 -8.11
C SER A 27 2.21 -5.90 -8.49
N GLN A 28 2.86 -6.78 -9.26
CA GLN A 28 2.33 -8.09 -9.61
C GLN A 28 2.23 -9.01 -8.39
N LEU A 29 3.27 -9.06 -7.56
CA LEU A 29 3.25 -9.80 -6.28
C LEU A 29 2.12 -9.31 -5.38
N PHE A 30 1.96 -7.99 -5.25
CA PHE A 30 0.87 -7.41 -4.47
C PHE A 30 -0.50 -7.76 -5.06
N TYR A 31 -0.66 -7.65 -6.39
CA TYR A 31 -1.91 -7.99 -7.08
C TYR A 31 -2.29 -9.46 -6.85
N ASN A 32 -1.37 -10.40 -7.05
CA ASN A 32 -1.61 -11.83 -6.85
C ASN A 32 -1.98 -12.15 -5.39
N ALA A 33 -1.22 -11.60 -4.43
CA ALA A 33 -1.47 -11.84 -3.02
C ALA A 33 -2.83 -11.27 -2.56
N VAL A 34 -3.18 -10.06 -3.00
CA VAL A 34 -4.37 -9.36 -2.52
C VAL A 34 -5.65 -9.73 -3.28
N VAL A 35 -5.56 -9.93 -4.59
CA VAL A 35 -6.72 -10.19 -5.47
C VAL A 35 -6.94 -11.68 -5.66
N HIS A 36 -5.87 -12.47 -5.82
CA HIS A 36 -5.95 -13.90 -6.10
C HIS A 36 -5.66 -14.79 -4.90
N ASN A 37 -5.29 -14.20 -3.75
CA ASN A 37 -4.88 -14.94 -2.57
C ASN A 37 -3.70 -15.89 -2.85
N ASP A 38 -2.85 -15.50 -3.80
CA ASP A 38 -1.67 -16.25 -4.22
C ASP A 38 -0.41 -15.59 -3.62
N PHE A 39 0.13 -16.22 -2.60
CA PHE A 39 1.35 -15.79 -1.90
C PHE A 39 2.61 -16.44 -2.46
N ALA A 40 2.60 -16.97 -3.69
CA ALA A 40 3.76 -17.63 -4.31
C ALA A 40 4.35 -18.78 -3.46
N GLY A 41 3.49 -19.46 -2.69
CA GLY A 41 3.88 -20.60 -1.85
C GLY A 41 4.55 -20.26 -0.52
N VAL A 42 4.65 -18.97 -0.13
CA VAL A 42 5.24 -18.58 1.16
C VAL A 42 4.18 -18.40 2.26
N PRO A 43 4.53 -18.61 3.55
CA PRO A 43 3.61 -18.39 4.67
C PRO A 43 3.27 -16.90 4.83
N PRO A 44 2.00 -16.47 4.67
CA PRO A 44 1.62 -15.05 4.62
C PRO A 44 1.76 -14.30 5.94
N ASP A 45 1.91 -15.01 7.06
CA ASP A 45 2.11 -14.49 8.41
C ASP A 45 3.59 -14.25 8.75
N LYS A 46 4.52 -14.77 7.93
CA LYS A 46 5.98 -14.70 8.18
C LYS A 46 6.79 -14.19 6.99
N GLU A 47 6.32 -14.43 5.76
CA GLU A 47 7.09 -14.22 4.55
C GLU A 47 6.26 -13.54 3.43
N PRO A 48 6.91 -12.71 2.59
CA PRO A 48 8.22 -12.14 2.83
C PRO A 48 8.14 -11.17 4.02
N SER A 49 9.19 -11.14 4.84
CA SER A 49 9.32 -10.15 5.89
C SER A 49 10.24 -9.04 5.42
N HIS A 50 9.69 -7.87 5.09
CA HIS A 50 10.48 -6.75 4.59
C HIS A 50 9.86 -5.40 4.99
N GLY A 51 10.50 -4.31 4.55
CA GLY A 51 9.95 -2.97 4.65
C GLY A 51 9.02 -2.66 3.48
N TRP A 52 8.10 -1.73 3.69
CA TRP A 52 7.25 -1.18 2.64
C TRP A 52 7.31 0.35 2.67
N VAL A 53 6.97 0.99 1.56
CA VAL A 53 6.84 2.44 1.47
C VAL A 53 5.90 2.80 0.32
N ASP A 54 5.10 3.84 0.49
CA ASP A 54 4.30 4.39 -0.61
C ASP A 54 5.22 5.11 -1.62
N VAL A 55 5.05 4.85 -2.91
CA VAL A 55 5.88 5.45 -3.96
C VAL A 55 5.82 6.99 -3.98
N ARG A 56 4.70 7.58 -3.53
CA ARG A 56 4.53 9.03 -3.43
C ARG A 56 5.36 9.60 -2.29
N ASP A 57 5.55 8.84 -1.22
CA ASP A 57 6.43 9.22 -0.13
C ASP A 57 7.89 9.06 -0.52
N VAL A 58 8.22 8.07 -1.36
CA VAL A 58 9.56 7.96 -1.98
C VAL A 58 9.84 9.19 -2.84
N ALA A 59 8.90 9.61 -3.69
CA ALA A 59 9.07 10.84 -4.48
C ALA A 59 9.27 12.08 -3.58
N GLY A 60 8.45 12.21 -2.52
CA GLY A 60 8.62 13.27 -1.53
C GLY A 60 9.97 13.22 -0.82
N ALA A 61 10.48 12.03 -0.51
CA ALA A 61 11.80 11.86 0.10
C ALA A 61 12.93 12.33 -0.81
N HIS A 62 12.85 12.05 -2.11
CA HIS A 62 13.84 12.52 -3.08
C HIS A 62 13.85 14.05 -3.15
N ILE A 63 12.68 14.68 -3.21
CA ILE A 63 12.56 16.14 -3.19
C ILE A 63 13.17 16.72 -1.91
N ARG A 64 12.80 16.19 -0.75
CA ARG A 64 13.32 16.65 0.55
C ARG A 64 14.82 16.46 0.69
N ALA A 65 15.38 15.39 0.13
CA ALA A 65 16.82 15.15 0.14
C ALA A 65 17.58 16.21 -0.68
N LEU A 66 16.98 16.73 -1.77
CA LEU A 66 17.56 17.81 -2.56
C LEU A 66 17.42 19.18 -1.88
N GLU A 67 16.31 19.41 -1.17
CA GLU A 67 16.02 20.68 -0.50
C GLU A 67 16.71 20.84 0.87
N THR A 68 17.22 19.75 1.44
CA THR A 68 17.79 19.74 2.79
C THR A 68 19.32 19.60 2.73
N PRO A 69 20.10 20.68 2.94
CA PRO A 69 21.56 20.60 2.88
C PRO A 69 22.18 19.56 3.82
N SER A 70 21.59 19.36 5.00
CA SER A 70 22.04 18.36 5.98
C SER A 70 21.76 16.91 5.56
N ALA A 71 21.08 16.67 4.43
CA ALA A 71 20.95 15.34 3.84
C ALA A 71 22.21 14.91 3.06
N GLY A 72 23.10 15.86 2.71
CA GLY A 72 24.36 15.57 2.01
C GLY A 72 25.22 14.54 2.75
N GLY A 73 25.80 13.59 2.00
CA GLY A 73 26.67 12.54 2.56
C GLY A 73 25.94 11.44 3.34
N HIS A 74 24.60 11.47 3.42
CA HIS A 74 23.83 10.45 4.09
C HIS A 74 23.18 9.46 3.12
N ARG A 75 23.20 8.17 3.50
CA ARG A 75 22.27 7.17 3.00
C ARG A 75 21.07 7.14 3.96
N ILE A 76 19.88 7.41 3.44
CA ILE A 76 18.65 7.52 4.21
C ILE A 76 17.68 6.44 3.74
N ILE A 77 17.28 5.55 4.65
CA ILE A 77 16.27 4.54 4.38
C ILE A 77 14.90 5.17 4.62
N VAL A 78 14.00 5.05 3.64
CA VAL A 78 12.62 5.46 3.75
C VAL A 78 11.74 4.22 3.84
N SER A 79 11.02 4.06 4.94
CA SER A 79 10.16 2.91 5.20
C SER A 79 8.98 3.31 6.08
N GLY A 80 7.79 2.87 5.69
CA GLY A 80 6.54 2.94 6.47
C GLY A 80 6.44 1.85 7.54
N GLY A 81 7.49 1.02 7.69
CA GLY A 81 7.59 -0.05 8.67
C GLY A 81 7.77 -1.41 8.02
N SER A 82 7.80 -2.45 8.84
CA SER A 82 7.92 -3.84 8.41
C SER A 82 6.55 -4.44 8.13
N TRP A 83 6.47 -5.41 7.23
CA TRP A 83 5.22 -6.05 6.84
C TRP A 83 5.39 -7.55 6.57
N VAL A 84 4.27 -8.26 6.65
CA VAL A 84 4.00 -9.61 6.10
C VAL A 84 2.64 -9.57 5.38
N TRP A 85 2.32 -10.52 4.50
CA TRP A 85 1.08 -10.48 3.70
C TRP A 85 -0.20 -10.35 4.53
N GLN A 86 -0.21 -10.93 5.74
CA GLN A 86 -1.32 -10.79 6.68
C GLN A 86 -1.57 -9.35 7.11
N ASP A 87 -0.56 -8.47 7.15
CA ASP A 87 -0.76 -7.04 7.46
C ASP A 87 -1.60 -6.33 6.41
N PHE A 88 -1.34 -6.58 5.13
CA PHE A 88 -2.13 -6.03 4.02
C PHE A 88 -3.56 -6.58 4.05
N SER A 89 -3.69 -7.89 4.27
CA SER A 89 -4.95 -8.63 4.29
C SER A 89 -5.89 -8.23 5.44
N GLU A 90 -5.37 -8.03 6.64
CA GLU A 90 -6.18 -7.57 7.78
C GLU A 90 -6.66 -6.12 7.65
N ARG A 91 -5.83 -5.24 7.07
CA ARG A 91 -6.17 -3.82 6.85
C ARG A 91 -7.32 -3.69 5.86
N LEU A 92 -7.42 -4.62 4.92
CA LEU A 92 -8.58 -4.79 4.05
C LEU A 92 -9.81 -5.25 4.84
N HIS A 93 -9.65 -6.31 5.65
CA HIS A 93 -10.76 -6.91 6.41
C HIS A 93 -11.39 -5.95 7.44
N ARG A 94 -10.57 -5.22 8.20
CA ARG A 94 -11.02 -4.30 9.25
C ARG A 94 -11.90 -3.18 8.69
N ARG A 95 -11.58 -2.65 7.51
CA ARG A 95 -12.40 -1.60 6.86
C ARG A 95 -13.73 -2.12 6.30
N LEU A 96 -13.81 -3.39 5.91
CA LEU A 96 -15.08 -3.99 5.46
C LEU A 96 -16.07 -4.19 6.63
N PHE A 97 -15.59 -4.35 7.87
CA PHE A 97 -16.42 -4.65 9.04
C PHE A 97 -16.89 -3.41 9.84
N THR A 98 -16.15 -2.29 9.81
CA THR A 98 -16.52 -1.05 10.55
C THR A 98 -17.62 -0.22 9.86
N LEU A 99 -18.05 -0.58 8.65
CA LEU A 99 -19.06 0.16 7.89
C LEU A 99 -20.51 -0.26 8.25
N SER A 100 -20.88 -0.20 9.54
CA SER A 100 -22.28 -0.38 9.94
C SER A 100 -23.07 0.92 9.76
N PHE A 101 -23.98 0.93 8.78
CA PHE A 101 -25.15 1.80 8.50
C PHE A 101 -25.13 3.33 8.72
N ALA A 102 -24.40 3.91 9.68
CA ALA A 102 -24.50 5.33 10.03
C ALA A 102 -23.61 6.27 9.20
N ASP A 103 -22.49 5.79 8.65
CA ASP A 103 -21.47 6.63 8.00
C ASP A 103 -21.55 6.67 6.45
N MET A 104 -22.71 6.34 5.88
CA MET A 104 -22.91 6.13 4.43
C MET A 104 -22.64 7.35 3.53
N THR A 105 -22.59 8.58 4.06
CA THR A 105 -22.56 9.79 3.21
C THR A 105 -21.15 10.31 2.88
N LEU A 106 -20.13 9.94 3.65
CA LEU A 106 -18.72 10.36 3.41
C LEU A 106 -17.84 9.27 2.78
N VAL A 107 -18.33 8.02 2.72
CA VAL A 107 -17.60 6.86 2.16
C VAL A 107 -17.97 6.61 0.69
N ASN A 108 -18.58 7.58 0.01
CA ASN A 108 -19.20 7.40 -1.31
C ASN A 108 -18.22 7.41 -2.51
N THR A 109 -16.96 7.02 -2.30
CA THR A 109 -15.99 6.79 -3.39
C THR A 109 -14.84 5.86 -3.02
N ALA A 110 -14.79 5.37 -1.77
CA ALA A 110 -13.57 4.84 -1.19
C ALA A 110 -13.65 3.39 -0.72
N LEU A 111 -14.61 2.60 -1.26
CA LEU A 111 -14.61 1.14 -1.48
C LEU A 111 -16.06 0.62 -1.59
N THR A 112 -16.70 0.77 -2.77
CA THR A 112 -17.87 -0.05 -3.21
C THR A 112 -17.40 -1.40 -3.75
N LEU A 113 -16.40 -1.99 -3.11
CA LEU A 113 -15.79 -3.21 -3.60
C LEU A 113 -16.53 -4.39 -2.96
N PRO A 114 -17.21 -5.26 -3.75
CA PRO A 114 -17.96 -6.40 -3.19
C PRO A 114 -17.09 -7.28 -2.29
N ARG A 115 -17.67 -8.05 -1.37
CA ARG A 115 -16.91 -8.98 -0.52
C ARG A 115 -16.16 -10.05 -1.33
N SER A 116 -16.61 -10.32 -2.56
CA SER A 116 -15.86 -11.11 -3.54
C SER A 116 -14.53 -10.47 -3.91
N ILE A 117 -14.26 -9.23 -3.45
CA ILE A 117 -13.02 -8.49 -3.71
C ILE A 117 -11.78 -9.08 -3.04
N TYR A 118 -12.04 -9.86 -2.01
CA TYR A 118 -11.03 -10.38 -1.14
C TYR A 118 -11.49 -11.73 -0.61
N ILE A 119 -10.72 -12.76 -0.89
CA ILE A 119 -10.93 -14.10 -0.33
C ILE A 119 -10.06 -14.22 0.92
N PRO A 120 -10.64 -14.22 2.13
CA PRO A 120 -9.85 -14.43 3.35
C PRO A 120 -9.13 -15.78 3.30
N HIS A 121 -7.82 -15.78 3.51
CA HIS A 121 -7.04 -17.01 3.66
C HIS A 121 -7.22 -17.57 5.08
N PRO A 122 -7.47 -18.89 5.26
CA PRO A 122 -7.62 -19.51 6.58
C PRO A 122 -6.46 -19.24 7.53
N ALA A 123 -5.21 -19.26 7.02
CA ALA A 123 -3.98 -18.92 7.76
C ALA A 123 -3.80 -17.41 8.07
N VAL A 124 -4.77 -16.56 7.71
CA VAL A 124 -4.73 -15.10 7.88
C VAL A 124 -5.90 -14.64 8.76
N THR A 125 -6.88 -15.51 9.04
CA THR A 125 -8.14 -15.20 9.74
C THR A 125 -8.28 -15.77 11.16
N GLY A 126 -7.22 -16.30 11.75
CA GLY A 126 -7.21 -16.76 13.15
C GLY A 126 -7.00 -15.62 14.16
N PRO A 127 -7.58 -15.69 15.37
CA PRO A 127 -7.28 -14.74 16.44
C PRO A 127 -5.86 -14.97 16.95
N GLY A 128 -4.89 -14.22 16.39
CA GLY A 128 -3.57 -14.04 16.99
C GLY A 128 -2.49 -15.04 16.60
N GLU A 129 -2.30 -15.31 15.31
CA GLU A 129 -1.02 -15.88 14.88
C GLU A 129 0.04 -14.78 14.88
N VAL A 130 1.15 -15.06 15.57
CA VAL A 130 2.25 -14.12 15.80
C VAL A 130 2.83 -13.72 14.44
N LYS A 131 2.63 -12.47 14.04
CA LYS A 131 3.24 -11.93 12.82
C LYS A 131 4.74 -11.78 13.05
N GLU A 132 5.51 -12.64 12.41
CA GLU A 132 6.97 -12.64 12.53
C GLU A 132 7.56 -11.63 11.55
N ARG A 133 7.79 -10.40 12.03
CA ARG A 133 8.48 -9.36 11.26
C ARG A 133 9.99 -9.47 11.48
N LEU A 134 10.59 -10.43 10.80
CA LEU A 134 12.02 -10.77 10.88
C LEU A 134 12.94 -9.63 10.41
N ILE A 135 12.48 -8.78 9.49
CA ILE A 135 13.29 -7.66 8.98
C ILE A 135 12.64 -6.34 9.34
N THR A 136 13.38 -5.50 10.07
CA THR A 136 12.97 -4.13 10.41
C THR A 136 14.09 -3.14 10.10
N PHE A 137 13.74 -2.02 9.50
CA PHE A 137 14.68 -0.96 9.14
C PHE A 137 14.71 0.13 10.19
N CYS A 138 15.91 0.61 10.54
CA CYS A 138 16.07 1.81 11.34
C CYS A 138 15.76 3.06 10.49
N THR A 139 14.68 3.75 10.85
CA THR A 139 14.13 4.90 10.13
C THR A 139 14.37 6.23 10.85
N GLU A 140 15.28 6.29 11.83
CA GLU A 140 15.56 7.53 12.58
C GLU A 140 15.99 8.69 11.66
N LYS A 141 16.78 8.39 10.62
CA LYS A 141 17.26 9.40 9.67
C LYS A 141 16.16 9.99 8.81
N GLN A 142 15.15 9.22 8.37
CA GLN A 142 14.05 9.78 7.56
C GLN A 142 13.26 10.83 8.36
N ALA A 143 13.02 10.57 9.65
CA ALA A 143 12.30 11.50 10.51
C ALA A 143 13.15 12.72 10.84
N ARG A 144 14.40 12.49 11.28
CA ARG A 144 15.31 13.55 11.73
C ARG A 144 15.78 14.47 10.61
N ILE A 145 16.09 13.93 9.43
CA ILE A 145 16.72 14.69 8.34
C ILE A 145 15.65 15.15 7.34
N LEU A 146 14.79 14.24 6.87
CA LEU A 146 13.85 14.56 5.78
C LEU A 146 12.50 15.09 6.27
N ASN A 147 12.20 14.92 7.58
CA ASN A 147 10.94 15.31 8.22
C ASN A 147 9.71 14.88 7.39
N LEU A 148 9.71 13.60 7.02
CA LEU A 148 8.66 13.02 6.18
C LEU A 148 7.47 12.59 7.04
N LYS A 149 6.27 12.97 6.60
CA LYS A 149 5.02 12.40 7.08
C LYS A 149 4.58 11.34 6.07
N LEU A 150 4.83 10.07 6.42
CA LEU A 150 4.48 8.95 5.56
C LEU A 150 2.98 8.67 5.60
N ARG A 151 2.47 8.16 4.48
CA ARG A 151 1.12 7.59 4.38
C ARG A 151 1.05 6.30 5.15
N SER A 152 -0.16 5.97 5.61
CA SER A 152 -0.45 4.69 6.22
C SER A 152 -0.54 3.58 5.17
N MET A 153 -0.35 2.33 5.59
CA MET A 153 -0.52 1.18 4.69
C MET A 153 -1.98 1.11 4.23
N GLU A 154 -2.91 1.46 5.13
CA GLU A 154 -4.34 1.55 4.86
C GLU A 154 -4.64 2.52 3.72
N GLU A 155 -4.04 3.71 3.72
CA GLU A 155 -4.20 4.68 2.63
C GLU A 155 -3.59 4.17 1.32
N THR A 156 -2.41 3.55 1.41
CA THR A 156 -1.68 3.01 0.26
C THR A 156 -2.48 1.91 -0.44
N VAL A 157 -2.91 0.90 0.32
CA VAL A 157 -3.72 -0.23 -0.17
C VAL A 157 -5.03 0.26 -0.76
N ARG A 158 -5.72 1.18 -0.08
CA ARG A 158 -6.97 1.76 -0.56
C ARG A 158 -6.78 2.43 -1.93
N ASP A 159 -5.74 3.24 -2.09
CA ASP A 159 -5.47 3.93 -3.36
C ASP A 159 -5.13 2.95 -4.50
N ILE A 160 -4.40 1.87 -4.21
CA ILE A 160 -4.10 0.81 -5.18
C ILE A 160 -5.39 0.10 -5.62
N LEU A 161 -6.25 -0.31 -4.68
CA LEU A 161 -7.48 -1.03 -5.03
C LEU A 161 -8.49 -0.14 -5.78
N VAL A 162 -8.55 1.15 -5.45
CA VAL A 162 -9.36 2.12 -6.23
C VAL A 162 -8.88 2.21 -7.68
N ASP A 163 -7.57 2.09 -7.93
CA ASP A 163 -7.03 2.03 -9.29
C ASP A 163 -7.43 0.75 -10.01
N TYR A 164 -7.26 -0.40 -9.36
CA TYR A 164 -7.63 -1.70 -9.94
C TYR A 164 -9.11 -1.74 -10.31
N ALA A 165 -9.98 -1.21 -9.45
CA ALA A 165 -11.41 -1.10 -9.71
C ALA A 165 -11.72 -0.20 -10.93
N LYS A 166 -11.06 0.96 -11.05
CA LYS A 166 -11.21 1.85 -12.21
C LYS A 166 -10.75 1.21 -13.52
N ARG A 167 -9.78 0.29 -13.44
CA ARG A 167 -9.23 -0.45 -14.58
C ARG A 167 -9.99 -1.74 -14.90
N GLY A 168 -10.95 -2.13 -14.06
CA GLY A 168 -11.67 -3.40 -14.20
C GLY A 168 -10.80 -4.62 -13.93
N TRP A 169 -9.73 -4.48 -13.13
CA TRP A 169 -8.82 -5.57 -12.77
C TRP A 169 -9.31 -6.31 -11.53
N TYR A 170 -10.59 -6.65 -11.55
CA TYR A 170 -11.27 -7.36 -10.49
C TYR A 170 -11.99 -8.57 -11.10
N PRO A 171 -11.93 -9.78 -10.52
CA PRO A 171 -12.69 -10.93 -11.00
C PRO A 171 -14.22 -10.74 -11.00
#